data_AF-A0A397Y645-F1
#
_entry.id   AF-A0A397Y645-F1
#
_cell.length_a   1.000
_cell.length_b   1.000
_cell.length_c   1.000
_cell.angle_alpha   90.00
_cell.angle_beta   90.00
_cell.angle_gamma   90.00
#
_symmetry.space_group_name_H-M   'P 1'
#
loop_
_entity.id
_entity.type
_entity.pdbx_description
1 polymer ?
#
loop_
_entity_poly.entity_id
_entity_poly.type
_entity_poly.pdbx_seq_one_letter_code
_entity_poly.pdbx_strand_id
1 'polypeptide(L)'
;MASHSLTLFSSSSTFAPFSSHQIHSPNLSTVRFPRPINTKPNHHSLRCSVSIEKEVPETERPFTFLRDSTHSSSVRARFEAVESGPKFKEDVWSRPGGGGGISRVLQDGNVFEKAGVNVSVVYGVMPPEAYRAAKGSASSDQKPGPVPFFAAGVSSVLHPKNPFAPTLHFNYRYFETDAPKDVPGAPRQWWFGGGTDFTPAYIFEDDVKHFHTIQKQACDKFDPSFYPRFKKWCDDYFYIKHRDERRGLGGIFFDDLNDYDQEMLLKFSTECANSVVPAYIPIVEKRKDMEFTEKHKAWQQLRRGRYVEFNLVYDRGTTFGLKTGGRIESILVSLPLSARWEYDHKPEEGTEEWKLLDACINPKEWI
;
A
#
# COMPACT_ATOMS: atom_id res chain seq x y z
N MET A 1 29.39 -1.41 36.01
CA MET A 1 29.67 -0.42 37.06
C MET A 1 28.81 0.80 36.80
N ALA A 2 28.18 1.31 37.86
CA ALA A 2 27.30 2.50 37.94
C ALA A 2 27.91 3.73 37.23
N SER A 3 27.16 4.75 36.78
CA SER A 3 26.25 5.55 37.60
C SER A 3 25.33 6.43 36.75
N HIS A 4 24.10 6.58 37.24
CA HIS A 4 23.16 7.66 36.95
C HIS A 4 23.73 9.05 37.30
N SER A 5 23.24 10.09 36.61
CA SER A 5 22.91 11.36 37.28
C SER A 5 21.78 12.08 36.53
N LEU A 6 20.67 12.26 37.25
CA LEU A 6 19.54 13.13 36.94
C LEU A 6 19.83 14.51 37.55
N THR A 7 19.49 15.58 36.84
CA THR A 7 19.32 16.91 37.45
C THR A 7 18.04 17.57 36.95
N LEU A 8 17.17 17.84 37.91
CA LEU A 8 15.92 18.59 37.86
C LEU A 8 16.21 20.10 38.05
N PHE A 9 15.51 20.96 37.32
CA PHE A 9 15.18 22.35 37.69
C PHE A 9 13.82 22.66 37.04
N SER A 10 12.73 22.66 37.82
CA SER A 10 12.17 23.76 38.65
C SER A 10 11.26 24.71 37.88
N SER A 11 9.97 24.50 38.14
CA SER A 11 8.78 25.36 38.05
C SER A 11 8.96 26.88 37.98
N SER A 12 8.10 27.51 37.18
CA SER A 12 7.41 28.75 37.55
C SER A 12 6.09 28.88 36.77
N SER A 13 4.99 28.70 37.50
CA SER A 13 3.61 28.97 37.11
C SER A 13 3.31 30.46 37.24
N THR A 14 2.61 31.03 36.26
CA THR A 14 1.88 32.29 36.44
C THR A 14 0.51 32.17 35.79
N PHE A 15 -0.52 32.11 36.62
CA PHE A 15 -1.93 32.25 36.25
C PHE A 15 -2.32 33.74 36.42
N ALA A 16 -3.06 34.28 35.45
CA ALA A 16 -4.00 35.36 35.70
C ALA A 16 -5.18 35.28 34.71
N PRO A 17 -6.39 35.74 35.10
CA PRO A 17 -7.68 35.29 34.56
C PRO A 17 -8.36 36.38 33.72
N PHE A 18 -9.69 36.29 33.54
CA PHE A 18 -10.65 37.17 32.83
C PHE A 18 -11.04 36.65 31.42
N SER A 19 -12.30 36.65 30.99
CA SER A 19 -13.54 37.20 31.53
C SER A 19 -14.73 36.42 30.96
N SER A 20 -15.71 36.17 31.81
CA SER A 20 -17.06 35.71 31.46
C SER A 20 -17.85 36.81 30.76
N HIS A 21 -18.27 36.57 29.52
CA HIS A 21 -19.40 37.29 28.93
C HIS A 21 -20.58 36.36 28.74
N GLN A 22 -21.66 36.72 29.42
CA GLN A 22 -22.96 36.10 29.39
C GLN A 22 -23.92 37.07 28.67
N ILE A 23 -24.94 36.49 28.02
CA ILE A 23 -26.24 37.07 27.65
C ILE A 23 -26.31 37.80 26.29
N HIS A 24 -26.98 37.16 25.31
CA HIS A 24 -28.35 37.52 24.92
C HIS A 24 -28.92 36.56 23.87
N SER A 25 -29.93 35.79 24.27
CA SER A 25 -30.92 35.20 23.36
C SER A 25 -31.98 36.25 23.02
N PRO A 26 -32.46 36.30 21.78
CA PRO A 26 -33.83 36.74 21.54
C PRO A 26 -34.65 35.72 20.75
N ASN A 27 -35.83 35.45 21.31
CA ASN A 27 -37.12 35.24 20.66
C ASN A 27 -37.32 34.02 19.73
N LEU A 28 -38.04 33.05 20.31
CA LEU A 28 -38.98 32.19 19.59
C LEU A 28 -39.99 33.05 18.80
N SER A 29 -39.93 32.96 17.47
CA SER A 29 -41.06 33.29 16.60
C SER A 29 -41.70 32.00 16.10
N THR A 30 -42.96 31.83 16.48
CA THR A 30 -43.84 30.71 16.19
C THR A 30 -44.16 30.66 14.69
N VAL A 31 -43.57 29.73 13.94
CA VAL A 31 -43.99 29.45 12.55
C VAL A 31 -45.08 28.37 12.60
N ARG A 32 -46.31 28.78 12.25
CA ARG A 32 -47.47 27.90 12.12
C ARG A 32 -47.34 27.00 10.90
N PHE A 33 -47.42 25.69 11.11
CA PHE A 33 -47.60 24.70 10.05
C PHE A 33 -49.02 24.76 9.48
N PRO A 34 -49.21 24.82 8.14
CA PRO A 34 -50.50 24.55 7.53
C PRO A 34 -50.78 23.03 7.50
N ARG A 35 -52.03 22.67 7.84
CA ARG A 35 -52.57 21.30 7.75
C ARG A 35 -52.61 20.79 6.30
N PRO A 36 -52.52 19.47 6.08
CA PRO A 36 -52.23 18.88 4.78
C PRO A 36 -53.46 18.85 3.85
N ILE A 37 -53.22 19.14 2.57
CA ILE A 37 -54.16 18.93 1.48
C ILE A 37 -54.12 17.45 1.08
N ASN A 38 -55.31 16.87 0.97
CA ASN A 38 -55.61 15.48 0.69
C ASN A 38 -55.49 15.21 -0.83
N THR A 39 -54.41 14.54 -1.27
CA THR A 39 -54.30 13.96 -2.62
C THR A 39 -53.88 12.50 -2.51
N LYS A 40 -54.75 11.63 -3.03
CA LYS A 40 -54.66 10.16 -3.04
C LYS A 40 -53.32 9.67 -3.64
N PRO A 41 -52.59 8.76 -2.99
CA PRO A 41 -51.49 8.04 -3.63
C PRO A 41 -52.03 6.80 -4.36
N ASN A 42 -51.59 6.61 -5.61
CA ASN A 42 -51.83 5.38 -6.36
C ASN A 42 -51.16 4.19 -5.64
N HIS A 43 -51.96 3.16 -5.38
CA HIS A 43 -51.53 1.88 -4.81
C HIS A 43 -50.70 1.08 -5.82
N HIS A 44 -49.40 0.92 -5.57
CA HIS A 44 -48.68 -0.31 -5.91
C HIS A 44 -48.22 -0.96 -4.61
N SER A 45 -49.01 -1.94 -4.16
CA SER A 45 -48.71 -2.80 -3.03
C SER A 45 -47.77 -3.92 -3.49
N LEU A 46 -46.48 -3.81 -3.19
CA LEU A 46 -45.60 -4.97 -3.11
C LEU A 46 -45.51 -5.39 -1.64
N ARG A 47 -46.31 -6.40 -1.30
CA ARG A 47 -46.12 -7.22 -0.11
C ARG A 47 -44.79 -7.96 -0.27
N CYS A 48 -43.92 -7.87 0.73
CA CYS A 48 -43.11 -9.01 1.11
C CYS A 48 -42.86 -8.96 2.62
N SER A 49 -43.80 -9.58 3.35
CA SER A 49 -43.55 -10.16 4.66
C SER A 49 -42.56 -11.31 4.49
N VAL A 50 -41.40 -11.24 5.13
CA VAL A 50 -40.60 -12.44 5.42
C VAL A 50 -40.20 -12.39 6.87
N SER A 51 -40.71 -13.38 7.59
CA SER A 51 -40.50 -13.68 8.99
C SER A 51 -39.01 -13.88 9.29
N ILE A 52 -38.60 -13.42 10.47
CA ILE A 52 -37.35 -13.83 11.11
C ILE A 52 -37.54 -15.28 11.54
N GLU A 53 -37.06 -16.22 10.71
CA GLU A 53 -36.80 -17.59 11.12
C GLU A 53 -35.40 -18.01 10.62
N LYS A 54 -34.53 -18.22 11.61
CA LYS A 54 -33.43 -19.18 11.73
C LYS A 54 -32.71 -19.71 10.48
N GLU A 55 -31.37 -19.63 10.61
CA GLU A 55 -30.34 -20.48 10.01
C GLU A 55 -30.12 -20.34 8.49
N VAL A 56 -29.23 -19.40 8.14
CA VAL A 56 -28.44 -19.49 6.91
C VAL A 56 -26.95 -19.58 7.31
N PRO A 57 -26.20 -20.59 6.86
CA PRO A 57 -24.76 -20.69 7.11
C PRO A 57 -24.01 -19.48 6.52
N GLU A 58 -23.01 -18.95 7.23
CA GLU A 58 -22.09 -17.90 6.76
C GLU A 58 -21.23 -18.38 5.56
N THR A 59 -21.83 -18.47 4.36
CA THR A 59 -21.11 -18.79 3.11
C THR A 59 -21.16 -17.68 2.08
N GLU A 60 -21.88 -16.57 2.33
CA GLU A 60 -21.92 -15.44 1.40
C GLU A 60 -20.87 -14.37 1.75
N ARG A 61 -20.11 -13.94 0.72
CA ARG A 61 -19.13 -12.87 0.84
C ARG A 61 -19.83 -11.58 1.29
N PRO A 62 -19.25 -10.76 2.18
CA PRO A 62 -19.82 -9.45 2.47
C PRO A 62 -19.93 -8.62 1.18
N PHE A 63 -20.99 -7.82 1.05
CA PHE A 63 -21.14 -6.87 -0.06
C PHE A 63 -19.96 -5.89 -0.05
N THR A 64 -18.95 -6.17 -0.86
CA THR A 64 -17.75 -5.35 -0.99
C THR A 64 -17.78 -4.56 -2.30
N PHE A 65 -17.20 -3.37 -2.28
CA PHE A 65 -17.18 -2.43 -3.40
C PHE A 65 -16.39 -2.92 -4.63
N LEU A 66 -15.61 -4.01 -4.47
CA LEU A 66 -14.82 -4.61 -5.55
C LEU A 66 -15.73 -5.39 -6.50
N ARG A 67 -16.02 -4.78 -7.66
CA ARG A 67 -16.74 -5.39 -8.79
C ARG A 67 -15.77 -6.18 -9.68
N ASP A 68 -16.22 -7.30 -10.23
CA ASP A 68 -15.50 -8.06 -11.25
C ASP A 68 -15.30 -7.20 -12.51
N SER A 69 -14.06 -6.94 -12.90
CA SER A 69 -13.75 -6.33 -14.20
C SER A 69 -13.53 -7.44 -15.23
N THR A 70 -14.49 -7.67 -16.12
CA THR A 70 -14.47 -8.73 -17.15
C THR A 70 -13.71 -8.38 -18.44
N HIS A 71 -13.07 -7.20 -18.56
CA HIS A 71 -12.61 -6.68 -19.86
C HIS A 71 -11.21 -6.03 -19.91
N SER A 72 -10.25 -6.40 -19.06
CA SER A 72 -8.85 -5.94 -19.22
C SER A 72 -7.90 -7.11 -19.41
N SER A 73 -7.03 -7.04 -20.43
CA SER A 73 -5.84 -7.90 -20.50
C SER A 73 -5.05 -7.70 -19.20
N SER A 74 -5.15 -8.65 -18.27
CA SER A 74 -4.63 -8.49 -16.91
C SER A 74 -3.17 -8.03 -16.89
N VAL A 75 -2.76 -7.29 -15.85
CA VAL A 75 -1.35 -6.88 -15.63
C VAL A 75 -0.38 -8.05 -15.81
N ARG A 76 -0.77 -9.23 -15.33
CA ARG A 76 -0.07 -10.51 -15.57
C ARG A 76 0.16 -10.78 -17.06
N ALA A 77 -0.88 -10.71 -17.88
CA ALA A 77 -0.76 -11.00 -19.32
C ALA A 77 0.20 -10.04 -20.03
N ARG A 78 0.33 -8.79 -19.54
CA ARG A 78 1.31 -7.82 -20.07
C ARG A 78 2.73 -8.15 -19.65
N PHE A 79 2.95 -8.62 -18.42
CA PHE A 79 4.27 -9.14 -18.00
C PHE A 79 4.65 -10.42 -18.74
N GLU A 80 3.70 -11.34 -18.95
CA GLU A 80 3.92 -12.56 -19.74
C GLU A 80 4.23 -12.26 -21.21
N ALA A 81 3.71 -11.17 -21.77
CA ALA A 81 3.98 -10.81 -23.17
C ALA A 81 5.44 -10.38 -23.42
N VAL A 82 6.11 -9.83 -22.39
CA VAL A 82 7.53 -9.43 -22.48
C VAL A 82 8.45 -10.61 -22.17
N GLU A 83 7.94 -11.63 -21.48
CA GLU A 83 8.67 -12.84 -21.15
C GLU A 83 8.60 -13.87 -22.29
N SER A 84 9.76 -14.37 -22.72
CA SER A 84 9.85 -15.40 -23.77
C SER A 84 10.01 -16.82 -23.21
N GLY A 85 10.13 -16.97 -21.89
CA GLY A 85 10.35 -18.23 -21.19
C GLY A 85 9.12 -18.75 -20.41
N PRO A 86 9.31 -19.29 -19.18
CA PRO A 86 8.25 -19.89 -18.39
C PRO A 86 7.13 -18.90 -18.06
N LYS A 87 5.90 -19.42 -17.96
CA LYS A 87 4.71 -18.64 -17.56
C LYS A 87 4.55 -18.61 -16.04
N PHE A 88 3.72 -17.69 -15.55
CA PHE A 88 3.38 -17.66 -14.13
C PHE A 88 2.68 -18.97 -13.72
N LYS A 89 3.20 -19.61 -12.66
CA LYS A 89 2.50 -20.67 -11.94
C LYS A 89 1.48 -20.04 -11.01
N GLU A 90 0.24 -20.48 -11.12
CA GLU A 90 -0.86 -20.04 -10.26
C GLU A 90 -1.01 -20.99 -9.08
N ASP A 91 -1.20 -20.41 -7.90
CA ASP A 91 -1.53 -21.12 -6.66
C ASP A 91 -2.68 -20.41 -5.96
N VAL A 92 -3.84 -21.08 -5.93
CA VAL A 92 -5.08 -20.60 -5.31
C VAL A 92 -5.16 -21.16 -3.90
N TRP A 93 -5.37 -20.30 -2.91
CA TRP A 93 -5.37 -20.68 -1.51
C TRP A 93 -6.51 -20.03 -0.74
N SER A 94 -6.94 -20.70 0.33
CA SER A 94 -7.94 -20.22 1.28
C SER A 94 -7.32 -20.02 2.66
N ARG A 95 -7.91 -19.14 3.46
CA ARG A 95 -7.45 -18.84 4.83
C ARG A 95 -8.42 -19.37 5.88
N PRO A 96 -7.95 -20.11 6.89
CA PRO A 96 -8.75 -20.38 8.08
C PRO A 96 -9.18 -19.06 8.75
N GLY A 97 -10.49 -18.88 8.94
CA GLY A 97 -11.06 -17.65 9.49
C GLY A 97 -11.55 -16.63 8.46
N GLY A 98 -11.50 -16.96 7.16
CA GLY A 98 -12.20 -16.21 6.11
C GLY A 98 -11.29 -15.68 5.00
N GLY A 99 -11.77 -15.82 3.76
CA GLY A 99 -11.10 -15.33 2.55
C GLY A 99 -10.00 -16.26 2.01
N GLY A 100 -9.07 -15.67 1.25
CA GLY A 100 -8.02 -16.38 0.53
C GLY A 100 -7.29 -15.48 -0.46
N GLY A 101 -6.69 -16.08 -1.47
CA GLY A 101 -6.01 -15.34 -2.52
C GLY A 101 -5.52 -16.22 -3.66
N ILE A 102 -4.93 -15.55 -4.65
CA ILE A 102 -4.27 -16.17 -5.79
C ILE A 102 -2.85 -15.64 -5.82
N SER A 103 -1.87 -16.52 -5.65
CA SER A 103 -0.47 -16.19 -5.83
C SER A 103 -0.05 -16.61 -7.22
N ARG A 104 0.57 -15.71 -7.98
CA ARG A 104 1.13 -16.04 -9.29
C ARG A 104 2.61 -15.80 -9.25
N VAL A 105 3.40 -16.85 -9.43
CA VAL A 105 4.86 -16.78 -9.31
C VAL A 105 5.50 -17.26 -10.60
N LEU A 106 6.43 -16.47 -11.11
CA LEU A 106 7.33 -16.80 -12.19
C LEU A 106 8.75 -16.81 -11.61
N GLN A 107 9.51 -17.85 -11.93
CA GLN A 107 10.89 -17.99 -11.51
C GLN A 107 11.72 -18.52 -12.67
N ASP A 108 12.99 -18.14 -12.72
CA ASP A 108 13.95 -18.60 -13.72
C ASP A 108 13.52 -18.24 -15.16
N GLY A 109 12.90 -17.06 -15.33
CA GLY A 109 12.53 -16.49 -16.62
C GLY A 109 13.72 -15.96 -17.42
N ASN A 110 13.50 -15.71 -18.72
CA ASN A 110 14.52 -15.10 -19.58
C ASN A 110 14.66 -13.61 -19.28
N VAL A 111 13.55 -12.93 -19.00
CA VAL A 111 13.52 -11.50 -18.66
C VAL A 111 13.43 -11.31 -17.15
N PHE A 112 12.50 -12.00 -16.49
CA PHE A 112 12.32 -11.92 -15.05
C PHE A 112 12.97 -13.11 -14.36
N GLU A 113 14.00 -12.86 -13.55
CA GLU A 113 14.62 -13.91 -12.75
C GLU A 113 13.64 -14.43 -11.68
N LYS A 114 12.83 -13.53 -11.13
CA LYS A 114 11.69 -13.86 -10.28
C LYS A 114 10.63 -12.75 -10.35
N ALA A 115 9.37 -13.12 -10.46
CA ALA A 115 8.25 -12.18 -10.41
C ALA A 115 7.08 -12.80 -9.64
N GLY A 116 6.42 -11.99 -8.82
CA GLY A 116 5.21 -12.36 -8.09
C GLY A 116 4.11 -11.36 -8.36
N VAL A 117 2.90 -11.83 -8.70
CA VAL A 117 1.69 -11.01 -8.83
C VAL A 117 0.59 -11.66 -8.01
N ASN A 118 0.37 -11.14 -6.80
CA ASN A 118 -0.53 -11.72 -5.82
C ASN A 118 -1.79 -10.87 -5.69
N VAL A 119 -2.93 -11.55 -5.57
CA VAL A 119 -4.21 -10.95 -5.19
C VAL A 119 -4.68 -11.64 -3.92
N SER A 120 -5.13 -10.88 -2.95
CA SER A 120 -5.74 -11.41 -1.73
C SER A 120 -7.05 -10.71 -1.41
N VAL A 121 -7.99 -11.47 -0.86
CA VAL A 121 -9.25 -11.00 -0.30
C VAL A 121 -9.44 -11.74 1.01
N VAL A 122 -9.18 -11.07 2.12
CA VAL A 122 -9.18 -11.64 3.47
C VAL A 122 -10.21 -10.91 4.31
N TYR A 123 -10.96 -11.67 5.09
CA TYR A 123 -11.92 -11.13 6.05
C TYR A 123 -11.95 -12.03 7.28
N GLY A 124 -12.53 -11.53 8.36
CA GLY A 124 -12.66 -12.26 9.61
C GLY A 124 -12.63 -11.31 10.79
N VAL A 125 -12.19 -11.80 11.93
CA VAL A 125 -12.04 -10.98 13.16
C VAL A 125 -10.59 -10.61 13.35
N MET A 126 -10.30 -9.33 13.61
CA MET A 126 -8.93 -8.88 13.85
C MET A 126 -8.36 -9.55 15.10
N PRO A 127 -7.16 -10.18 15.00
CA PRO A 127 -6.40 -10.54 16.18
C PRO A 127 -6.11 -9.28 17.02
N PRO A 128 -6.15 -9.36 18.36
CA PRO A 128 -5.88 -8.21 19.23
C PRO A 128 -4.56 -7.48 18.93
N GLU A 129 -3.54 -8.22 18.45
CA GLU A 129 -2.24 -7.68 18.06
C GLU A 129 -2.30 -6.90 16.72
N ALA A 130 -3.10 -7.37 15.76
CA ALA A 130 -3.29 -6.71 14.47
C ALA A 130 -4.04 -5.38 14.62
N TYR A 131 -5.02 -5.33 15.52
CA TYR A 131 -5.74 -4.09 15.84
C TYR A 131 -4.80 -3.01 16.41
N ARG A 132 -3.88 -3.39 17.30
CA ARG A 132 -2.88 -2.46 17.87
C ARG A 132 -1.91 -1.96 16.80
N ALA A 133 -1.51 -2.82 15.86
CA ALA A 133 -0.62 -2.46 14.77
C ALA A 133 -1.30 -1.53 13.73
N ALA A 134 -2.59 -1.73 13.46
CA ALA A 134 -3.36 -0.90 12.52
C ALA A 134 -3.63 0.52 13.04
N LYS A 135 -3.76 0.72 14.36
CA LYS A 135 -4.16 2.01 14.94
C LYS A 135 -3.02 3.01 15.25
N GLY A 136 -1.77 2.73 14.90
CA GLY A 136 -0.67 3.71 14.91
C GLY A 136 -0.68 4.71 16.08
N SER A 137 -0.24 4.27 17.27
CA SER A 137 -0.02 5.03 18.53
C SER A 137 -1.18 5.10 19.57
N ALA A 138 -0.86 4.55 20.75
CA ALA A 138 -1.36 4.64 22.12
C ALA A 138 -2.85 4.84 22.54
N SER A 139 -3.12 4.18 23.68
CA SER A 139 -4.07 4.49 24.76
C SER A 139 -5.54 4.05 24.66
N SER A 140 -5.78 2.75 24.83
CA SER A 140 -6.80 2.32 25.79
C SER A 140 -6.49 0.91 26.32
N ASP A 141 -6.56 0.74 27.64
CA ASP A 141 -6.49 -0.57 28.34
C ASP A 141 -7.74 -1.44 28.09
N GLN A 142 -8.59 -1.06 27.13
CA GLN A 142 -9.73 -1.87 26.73
C GLN A 142 -9.25 -2.95 25.78
N LYS A 143 -9.41 -4.21 26.19
CA LYS A 143 -9.34 -5.35 25.28
C LYS A 143 -10.36 -5.09 24.17
N PRO A 144 -9.94 -4.80 22.94
CA PRO A 144 -10.88 -4.62 21.85
C PRO A 144 -11.66 -5.92 21.74
N GLY A 145 -12.99 -5.83 21.70
CA GLY A 145 -13.82 -6.97 21.32
C GLY A 145 -13.45 -7.49 19.93
N PRO A 146 -14.01 -8.63 19.48
CA PRO A 146 -13.79 -9.09 18.12
C PRO A 146 -14.29 -8.01 17.13
N VAL A 147 -13.38 -7.32 16.46
CA VAL A 147 -13.69 -6.34 15.41
C VAL A 147 -13.58 -7.04 14.06
N PRO A 148 -14.71 -7.25 13.35
CA PRO A 148 -14.66 -7.73 11.98
C PRO A 148 -13.86 -6.79 11.09
N PHE A 149 -13.07 -7.35 10.19
CA PHE A 149 -12.33 -6.62 9.18
C PHE A 149 -12.48 -7.27 7.81
N PHE A 150 -12.26 -6.45 6.79
CA PHE A 150 -12.08 -6.86 5.41
C PHE A 150 -10.85 -6.16 4.84
N ALA A 151 -10.03 -6.92 4.12
CA ALA A 151 -8.85 -6.44 3.45
C ALA A 151 -8.76 -7.09 2.07
N ALA A 152 -8.56 -6.29 1.04
CA ALA A 152 -8.32 -6.80 -0.30
C ALA A 152 -7.24 -5.98 -0.99
N GLY A 153 -6.43 -6.65 -1.81
CA GLY A 153 -5.39 -5.93 -2.54
C GLY A 153 -4.68 -6.77 -3.57
N VAL A 154 -3.97 -6.05 -4.44
CA VAL A 154 -2.98 -6.59 -5.36
C VAL A 154 -1.61 -6.16 -4.90
N SER A 155 -0.64 -7.08 -4.91
CA SER A 155 0.74 -6.79 -4.59
C SER A 155 1.66 -7.53 -5.56
N SER A 156 2.70 -6.86 -6.02
CA SER A 156 3.63 -7.44 -6.97
C SER A 156 5.04 -6.95 -6.72
N VAL A 157 5.99 -7.85 -6.98
CA VAL A 157 7.42 -7.52 -7.06
C VAL A 157 7.99 -8.24 -8.27
N LEU A 158 8.73 -7.52 -9.10
CA LEU A 158 9.34 -8.03 -10.32
C LEU A 158 10.84 -7.78 -10.26
N HIS A 159 11.64 -8.85 -10.34
CA HIS A 159 13.09 -8.79 -10.35
C HIS A 159 13.62 -9.23 -11.73
N PRO A 160 13.95 -8.28 -12.62
CA PRO A 160 14.56 -8.62 -13.90
C PRO A 160 15.92 -9.30 -13.75
N LYS A 161 16.24 -10.17 -14.69
CA LYS A 161 17.52 -10.87 -14.79
C LYS A 161 18.65 -9.94 -15.21
N ASN A 162 18.38 -9.02 -16.15
CA ASN A 162 19.35 -8.05 -16.65
C ASN A 162 19.59 -6.92 -15.61
N PRO A 163 20.84 -6.61 -15.22
CA PRO A 163 21.16 -5.51 -14.29
C PRO A 163 20.64 -4.14 -14.70
N PHE A 164 20.50 -3.90 -16.01
CA PHE A 164 20.00 -2.63 -16.54
C PHE A 164 18.47 -2.55 -16.53
N ALA A 165 17.79 -3.67 -16.35
CA ALA A 165 16.35 -3.72 -16.15
C ALA A 165 16.03 -3.60 -14.63
N PRO A 166 15.21 -2.62 -14.24
CA PRO A 166 15.00 -2.24 -12.84
C PRO A 166 14.01 -3.15 -12.12
N THR A 167 14.21 -3.37 -10.82
CA THR A 167 13.20 -4.03 -9.98
C THR A 167 12.01 -3.09 -9.80
N LEU A 168 10.79 -3.63 -9.84
CA LEU A 168 9.55 -2.88 -9.60
C LEU A 168 8.79 -3.49 -8.43
N HIS A 169 8.21 -2.65 -7.59
CA HIS A 169 7.18 -3.03 -6.64
C HIS A 169 5.92 -2.19 -6.85
N PHE A 170 4.76 -2.82 -6.71
CA PHE A 170 3.51 -2.09 -6.52
C PHE A 170 2.58 -2.83 -5.57
N ASN A 171 1.78 -2.05 -4.86
CA ASN A 171 0.73 -2.52 -3.99
C ASN A 171 -0.47 -1.58 -4.10
N TYR A 172 -1.68 -2.11 -4.18
CA TYR A 172 -2.91 -1.33 -4.06
C TYR A 172 -3.90 -2.13 -3.26
N ARG A 173 -4.39 -1.57 -2.15
CA ARG A 173 -5.20 -2.26 -1.16
C ARG A 173 -6.29 -1.37 -0.59
N TYR A 174 -7.34 -2.03 -0.15
CA TYR A 174 -8.45 -1.47 0.60
C TYR A 174 -8.56 -2.23 1.93
N PHE A 175 -8.83 -1.49 3.00
CA PHE A 175 -9.10 -2.04 4.31
C PHE A 175 -10.35 -1.40 4.90
N GLU A 176 -11.17 -2.20 5.58
CA GLU A 176 -12.29 -1.71 6.37
C GLU A 176 -12.51 -2.53 7.64
N THR A 177 -13.13 -1.91 8.63
CA THR A 177 -13.54 -2.51 9.89
C THR A 177 -14.97 -2.13 10.21
N ASP A 178 -15.69 -3.05 10.83
CA ASP A 178 -17.00 -2.74 11.37
C ASP A 178 -16.88 -1.75 12.55
N ALA A 179 -17.98 -1.03 12.80
CA ALA A 179 -18.09 -0.17 13.97
C ALA A 179 -17.89 -1.00 15.26
N PRO A 180 -17.06 -0.55 16.20
CA PRO A 180 -16.91 -1.22 17.49
C PRO A 180 -18.27 -1.34 18.19
N LYS A 181 -18.65 -2.56 18.59
CA LYS A 181 -19.95 -2.84 19.24
C LYS A 181 -20.10 -2.17 20.61
N ASP A 182 -18.98 -1.82 21.22
CA ASP A 182 -18.82 -1.16 22.52
C ASP A 182 -18.92 0.37 22.45
N VAL A 183 -18.94 0.96 21.25
CA VAL A 183 -19.09 2.41 21.06
C VAL A 183 -20.31 2.70 20.16
N PRO A 184 -21.52 2.80 20.74
CA PRO A 184 -22.74 3.12 19.99
C PRO A 184 -22.56 4.42 19.18
N GLY A 185 -22.72 4.34 17.86
CA GLY A 185 -22.57 5.48 16.95
C GLY A 185 -21.17 5.69 16.36
N ALA A 186 -20.18 4.83 16.68
CA ALA A 186 -18.88 4.89 16.01
C ALA A 186 -19.02 4.52 14.52
N PRO A 187 -18.37 5.25 13.59
CA PRO A 187 -18.40 4.91 12.17
C PRO A 187 -17.52 3.68 11.88
N ARG A 188 -17.84 2.97 10.79
CA ARG A 188 -16.90 2.02 10.16
C ARG A 188 -15.60 2.77 9.83
N GLN A 189 -14.45 2.18 10.12
CA GLN A 189 -13.18 2.73 9.66
C GLN A 189 -12.80 2.06 8.35
N TRP A 190 -12.34 2.84 7.38
CA TRP A 190 -11.84 2.33 6.11
C TRP A 190 -10.74 3.24 5.59
N TRP A 191 -9.89 2.69 4.73
CA TRP A 191 -8.86 3.45 4.03
C TRP A 191 -8.34 2.70 2.81
N PHE A 192 -7.80 3.45 1.86
CA PHE A 192 -6.97 2.92 0.80
C PHE A 192 -5.50 3.08 1.16
N GLY A 193 -4.69 2.14 0.68
CA GLY A 193 -3.23 2.24 0.74
C GLY A 193 -2.65 1.67 -0.54
N GLY A 194 -1.44 2.12 -0.88
CA GLY A 194 -0.78 1.62 -2.07
C GLY A 194 0.39 2.46 -2.53
N GLY A 195 0.84 2.16 -3.73
CA GLY A 195 1.99 2.79 -4.32
C GLY A 195 2.62 1.93 -5.41
N THR A 196 3.46 2.56 -6.21
CA THR A 196 4.36 1.91 -7.16
C THR A 196 5.71 2.58 -7.01
N ASP A 197 6.76 1.77 -6.83
CA ASP A 197 8.12 2.26 -6.68
C ASP A 197 9.10 1.47 -7.56
N PHE A 198 10.20 2.13 -7.86
CA PHE A 198 11.16 1.72 -8.86
C PHE A 198 12.57 1.63 -8.27
N THR A 199 13.20 0.46 -8.41
CA THR A 199 14.50 0.14 -7.80
C THR A 199 15.51 -0.34 -8.87
N PRO A 200 16.18 0.60 -9.58
CA PRO A 200 17.20 0.26 -10.55
C PRO A 200 18.53 -0.15 -9.89
N ALA A 201 19.37 -0.89 -10.61
CA ALA A 201 20.78 -1.05 -10.28
C ALA A 201 21.68 -0.03 -11.00
N TYR A 202 21.21 0.53 -12.11
CA TYR A 202 21.89 1.57 -12.88
C TYR A 202 20.89 2.66 -13.28
N ILE A 203 21.32 3.93 -13.24
CA ILE A 203 20.45 5.05 -13.59
C ILE A 203 20.47 5.28 -15.09
N PHE A 204 19.28 5.27 -15.69
CA PHE A 204 19.04 5.85 -17.01
C PHE A 204 18.02 6.98 -16.83
N GLU A 205 18.45 8.24 -16.98
CA GLU A 205 17.60 9.39 -16.64
C GLU A 205 16.24 9.39 -17.36
N ASP A 206 16.22 9.01 -18.64
CA ASP A 206 14.98 8.94 -19.43
C ASP A 206 13.98 7.94 -18.84
N ASP A 207 14.47 6.83 -18.28
CA ASP A 207 13.61 5.79 -17.69
C ASP A 207 13.02 6.28 -16.38
N VAL A 208 13.82 6.99 -15.57
CA VAL A 208 13.36 7.56 -14.30
C VAL A 208 12.35 8.68 -14.53
N LYS A 209 12.61 9.56 -15.50
CA LYS A 209 11.68 10.60 -15.95
C LYS A 209 10.38 10.01 -16.48
N HIS A 210 10.47 8.99 -17.34
CA HIS A 210 9.30 8.27 -17.87
C HIS A 210 8.45 7.69 -16.74
N PHE A 211 9.07 6.93 -15.84
CA PHE A 211 8.38 6.31 -14.72
C PHE A 211 7.63 7.34 -13.86
N HIS A 212 8.33 8.38 -13.39
CA HIS A 212 7.75 9.42 -12.54
C HIS A 212 6.70 10.27 -13.27
N THR A 213 6.89 10.54 -14.56
CA THR A 213 5.89 11.26 -15.38
C THR A 213 4.58 10.50 -15.45
N ILE A 214 4.61 9.18 -15.69
CA ILE A 214 3.39 8.36 -15.75
C ILE A 214 2.69 8.31 -14.39
N GLN A 215 3.44 8.19 -13.29
CA GLN A 215 2.86 8.24 -11.95
C GLN A 215 2.22 9.60 -11.64
N LYS A 216 2.88 10.70 -12.04
CA LYS A 216 2.33 12.06 -11.89
C LYS A 216 1.05 12.25 -12.70
N GLN A 217 1.02 11.80 -13.95
CA GLN A 217 -0.18 11.88 -14.80
C GLN A 217 -1.36 11.12 -14.20
N ALA A 218 -1.14 9.96 -13.57
CA ALA A 218 -2.17 9.22 -12.86
C ALA A 218 -2.72 10.02 -11.65
N CYS A 219 -1.83 10.64 -10.87
CA CYS A 219 -2.19 11.46 -9.72
C CYS A 219 -2.94 12.75 -10.10
N ASP A 220 -2.44 13.47 -11.11
CA ASP A 220 -2.95 14.77 -11.56
C ASP A 220 -4.42 14.70 -12.05
N LYS A 221 -4.90 13.52 -12.44
CA LYS A 221 -6.32 13.28 -12.81
C LYS A 221 -7.30 13.47 -11.64
N PHE A 222 -6.81 13.40 -10.41
CA PHE A 222 -7.64 13.46 -9.20
C PHE A 222 -7.34 14.70 -8.37
N ASP A 223 -6.07 14.92 -8.06
CA ASP A 223 -5.64 16.08 -7.29
C ASP A 223 -4.15 16.37 -7.62
N PRO A 224 -3.81 17.58 -8.11
CA PRO A 224 -2.43 17.95 -8.42
C PRO A 224 -1.46 17.87 -7.24
N SER A 225 -1.95 17.89 -6.00
CA SER A 225 -1.13 17.75 -4.79
C SER A 225 -0.74 16.30 -4.49
N PHE A 226 -1.41 15.32 -5.09
CA PHE A 226 -1.18 13.90 -4.80
C PHE A 226 0.24 13.45 -5.16
N TYR A 227 0.73 13.76 -6.36
CA TYR A 227 2.07 13.32 -6.75
C TYR A 227 3.16 13.89 -5.84
N PRO A 228 3.26 15.22 -5.59
CA PRO A 228 4.27 15.74 -4.66
C PRO A 228 4.19 15.13 -3.26
N ARG A 229 2.96 14.96 -2.72
CA ARG A 229 2.72 14.36 -1.40
C ARG A 229 3.18 12.90 -1.36
N PHE A 230 2.75 12.09 -2.31
CA PHE A 230 2.98 10.65 -2.33
C PHE A 230 4.38 10.28 -2.82
N LYS A 231 5.02 11.11 -3.64
CA LYS A 231 6.44 10.96 -3.99
C LYS A 231 7.31 11.18 -2.78
N LYS A 232 7.11 12.28 -2.06
CA LYS A 232 7.84 12.53 -0.82
C LYS A 232 7.64 11.39 0.18
N TRP A 233 6.40 10.92 0.34
CA TRP A 233 6.12 9.80 1.24
C TRP A 233 6.80 8.50 0.78
N CYS A 234 6.91 8.26 -0.53
CA CYS A 234 7.65 7.12 -1.07
C CYS A 234 9.14 7.19 -0.68
N ASP A 235 9.77 8.36 -0.84
CA ASP A 235 11.18 8.59 -0.48
C ASP A 235 11.43 8.40 1.03
N ASP A 236 10.46 8.80 1.87
CA ASP A 236 10.54 8.66 3.33
C ASP A 236 10.27 7.20 3.78
N TYR A 237 9.33 6.49 3.13
CA TYR A 237 8.92 5.14 3.51
C TYR A 237 9.98 4.10 3.17
N PHE A 238 10.58 4.16 1.98
CA PHE A 238 11.56 3.18 1.50
C PHE A 238 12.99 3.49 1.96
N TYR A 239 13.13 4.07 3.16
CA TYR A 239 14.41 4.43 3.76
C TYR A 239 15.00 3.30 4.60
N ILE A 240 16.24 2.91 4.31
CA ILE A 240 16.99 1.89 5.04
C ILE A 240 17.82 2.59 6.11
N LYS A 241 17.23 2.79 7.29
CA LYS A 241 17.80 3.60 8.38
C LYS A 241 19.23 3.23 8.76
N HIS A 242 19.57 1.94 8.75
CA HIS A 242 20.92 1.49 9.13
C HIS A 242 21.98 1.61 8.01
N ARG A 243 21.57 2.03 6.80
CA ARG A 243 22.45 2.29 5.65
C ARG A 243 22.48 3.76 5.23
N ASP A 244 21.58 4.57 5.78
CA ASP A 244 21.40 5.98 5.41
C ASP A 244 21.07 6.19 3.92
N GLU A 245 20.38 5.23 3.30
CA GLU A 245 20.01 5.25 1.88
C GLU A 245 18.57 4.78 1.67
N ARG A 246 17.96 5.17 0.56
CA ARG A 246 16.68 4.63 0.10
C ARG A 246 16.92 3.34 -0.67
N ARG A 247 15.91 2.47 -0.68
CA ARG A 247 15.94 1.19 -1.41
C ARG A 247 16.18 1.40 -2.92
N GLY A 248 15.54 2.42 -3.48
CA GLY A 248 15.56 2.78 -4.90
C GLY A 248 15.27 4.26 -5.12
N LEU A 249 14.69 4.61 -6.26
CA LEU A 249 14.48 6.00 -6.70
C LEU A 249 13.03 6.49 -6.52
N GLY A 250 12.31 5.88 -5.57
CA GLY A 250 10.96 6.25 -5.19
C GLY A 250 9.90 5.94 -6.25
N GLY A 251 8.86 6.76 -6.26
CA GLY A 251 7.64 6.57 -7.04
C GLY A 251 6.50 7.26 -6.32
N ILE A 252 5.39 6.56 -6.07
CA ILE A 252 4.31 7.04 -5.19
C ILE A 252 4.08 6.05 -4.06
N PHE A 253 3.79 6.56 -2.87
CA PHE A 253 3.34 5.77 -1.73
C PHE A 253 2.26 6.55 -0.96
N PHE A 254 1.21 5.85 -0.55
CA PHE A 254 0.16 6.36 0.30
C PHE A 254 -0.39 5.26 1.20
N ASP A 255 -0.82 5.65 2.39
CA ASP A 255 -1.47 4.77 3.35
C ASP A 255 -2.50 5.59 4.13
N ASP A 256 -3.41 4.91 4.83
CA ASP A 256 -4.45 5.56 5.64
C ASP A 256 -5.26 6.63 4.86
N LEU A 257 -5.40 6.47 3.54
CA LEU A 257 -6.04 7.43 2.66
C LEU A 257 -7.57 7.28 2.74
N ASN A 258 -8.22 8.21 3.43
CA ASN A 258 -9.67 8.25 3.66
C ASN A 258 -10.24 9.68 3.80
N ASP A 259 -9.48 10.68 3.34
CA ASP A 259 -9.79 12.11 3.39
C ASP A 259 -10.67 12.60 2.22
N TYR A 260 -11.12 11.67 1.35
CA TYR A 260 -11.98 11.95 0.20
C TYR A 260 -13.13 10.94 0.12
N ASP A 261 -14.06 11.16 -0.81
CA ASP A 261 -15.12 10.21 -1.13
C ASP A 261 -14.55 8.82 -1.50
N GLN A 262 -15.17 7.77 -0.98
CA GLN A 262 -14.68 6.39 -1.11
C GLN A 262 -14.66 5.92 -2.57
N GLU A 263 -15.66 6.29 -3.37
CA GLU A 263 -15.72 5.94 -4.79
C GLU A 263 -14.63 6.68 -5.59
N MET A 264 -14.39 7.95 -5.27
CA MET A 264 -13.26 8.70 -5.82
C MET A 264 -11.92 8.01 -5.51
N LEU A 265 -11.69 7.59 -4.26
CA LEU A 265 -10.45 6.92 -3.88
C LEU A 265 -10.28 5.52 -4.50
N LEU A 266 -11.37 4.78 -4.73
CA LEU A 266 -11.28 3.56 -5.55
C LEU A 266 -10.83 3.89 -6.97
N LYS A 267 -11.43 4.90 -7.61
CA LYS A 267 -11.06 5.32 -8.97
C LYS A 267 -9.59 5.75 -9.02
N PHE A 268 -9.12 6.48 -8.02
CA PHE A 268 -7.72 6.87 -7.89
C PHE A 268 -6.79 5.65 -7.76
N SER A 269 -7.10 4.72 -6.85
CA SER A 269 -6.31 3.50 -6.69
C SER A 269 -6.32 2.63 -7.95
N THR A 270 -7.43 2.61 -8.69
CA THR A 270 -7.57 1.88 -9.96
C THR A 270 -6.73 2.52 -11.06
N GLU A 271 -6.75 3.85 -11.17
CA GLU A 271 -5.91 4.59 -12.11
C GLU A 271 -4.42 4.35 -11.83
N CYS A 272 -4.02 4.42 -10.56
CA CYS A 272 -2.64 4.16 -10.16
C CYS A 272 -2.22 2.71 -10.51
N ALA A 273 -3.10 1.72 -10.27
CA ALA A 273 -2.85 0.34 -10.70
C ALA A 273 -2.74 0.18 -12.23
N ASN A 274 -3.57 0.89 -12.99
CA ASN A 274 -3.51 0.90 -14.46
C ASN A 274 -2.24 1.59 -14.99
N SER A 275 -1.66 2.52 -14.23
CA SER A 275 -0.42 3.24 -14.60
C SER A 275 0.84 2.37 -14.55
N VAL A 276 0.80 1.24 -13.84
CA VAL A 276 1.97 0.36 -13.61
C VAL A 276 2.57 -0.14 -14.91
N VAL A 277 1.74 -0.70 -15.79
CA VAL A 277 2.18 -1.28 -17.08
C VAL A 277 2.82 -0.21 -17.98
N PRO A 278 2.16 0.93 -18.28
CA PRO A 278 2.77 1.97 -19.12
C PRO A 278 4.01 2.60 -18.47
N ALA A 279 4.09 2.66 -17.13
CA ALA A 279 5.28 3.17 -16.44
C ALA A 279 6.48 2.23 -16.53
N TYR A 280 6.27 0.91 -16.59
CA TYR A 280 7.35 -0.07 -16.42
C TYR A 280 7.72 -0.85 -17.68
N ILE A 281 6.74 -1.32 -18.46
CA ILE A 281 7.01 -2.22 -19.60
C ILE A 281 7.93 -1.58 -20.65
N PRO A 282 7.72 -0.31 -21.08
CA PRO A 282 8.62 0.33 -22.05
C PRO A 282 10.08 0.36 -21.58
N ILE A 283 10.31 0.51 -20.27
CA ILE A 283 11.64 0.47 -19.67
C ILE A 283 12.22 -0.94 -19.79
N VAL A 284 11.47 -1.98 -19.38
CA VAL A 284 11.95 -3.36 -19.47
C VAL A 284 12.28 -3.74 -20.91
N GLU A 285 11.43 -3.41 -21.88
CA GLU A 285 11.67 -3.69 -23.30
C GLU A 285 12.96 -3.05 -23.82
N LYS A 286 13.26 -1.81 -23.40
CA LYS A 286 14.49 -1.10 -23.77
C LYS A 286 15.75 -1.71 -23.15
N ARG A 287 15.64 -2.30 -21.95
CA ARG A 287 16.81 -2.71 -21.14
C ARG A 287 17.08 -4.22 -21.11
N LYS A 288 16.07 -5.07 -21.34
CA LYS A 288 16.17 -6.52 -21.12
C LYS A 288 17.27 -7.21 -21.92
N ASP A 289 17.59 -6.73 -23.12
CA ASP A 289 18.55 -7.34 -24.04
C ASP A 289 19.94 -6.66 -24.04
N MET A 290 20.16 -5.65 -23.17
CA MET A 290 21.46 -4.97 -23.10
C MET A 290 22.56 -5.90 -22.60
N GLU A 291 23.71 -5.92 -23.28
CA GLU A 291 24.87 -6.69 -22.85
C GLU A 291 25.41 -6.19 -21.51
N PHE A 292 25.67 -7.10 -20.57
CA PHE A 292 26.22 -6.76 -19.26
C PHE A 292 27.40 -7.66 -18.90
N THR A 293 28.23 -7.19 -17.97
CA THR A 293 29.40 -7.92 -17.46
C THR A 293 29.10 -8.53 -16.09
N GLU A 294 29.95 -9.45 -15.63
CA GLU A 294 29.87 -9.98 -14.28
C GLU A 294 29.96 -8.90 -13.19
N LYS A 295 30.67 -7.79 -13.44
CA LYS A 295 30.69 -6.63 -12.53
C LYS A 295 29.30 -5.99 -12.41
N HIS A 296 28.60 -5.82 -13.53
CA HIS A 296 27.24 -5.29 -13.52
C HIS A 296 26.29 -6.20 -12.74
N LYS A 297 26.44 -7.52 -12.92
CA LYS A 297 25.63 -8.51 -12.19
C LYS A 297 25.96 -8.50 -10.70
N ALA A 298 27.23 -8.45 -10.30
CA ALA A 298 27.64 -8.36 -8.90
C ALA A 298 27.05 -7.13 -8.20
N TRP A 299 27.06 -5.97 -8.85
CA TRP A 299 26.42 -4.77 -8.33
C TRP A 299 24.90 -4.93 -8.18
N GLN A 300 24.21 -5.51 -9.17
CA GLN A 300 22.78 -5.83 -9.06
C GLN A 300 22.50 -6.69 -7.82
N GLN A 301 23.35 -7.67 -7.52
CA GLN A 301 23.20 -8.55 -6.37
C GLN A 301 23.38 -7.82 -5.04
N LEU A 302 24.30 -6.85 -4.95
CA LEU A 302 24.46 -5.98 -3.80
C LEU A 302 23.23 -5.08 -3.59
N ARG A 303 22.70 -4.49 -4.67
CA ARG A 303 21.46 -3.69 -4.62
C ARG A 303 20.24 -4.54 -4.21
N ARG A 304 20.17 -5.79 -4.66
CA ARG A 304 19.16 -6.75 -4.18
C ARG A 304 19.34 -7.13 -2.72
N GLY A 305 20.57 -7.16 -2.21
CA GLY A 305 20.83 -7.28 -0.77
C GLY A 305 20.17 -6.16 0.03
N ARG A 306 20.22 -4.91 -0.46
CA ARG A 306 19.50 -3.76 0.14
C ARG A 306 17.99 -3.93 0.08
N TYR A 307 17.47 -4.48 -1.02
CA TYR A 307 16.03 -4.79 -1.15
C TYR A 307 15.57 -5.80 -0.08
N VAL A 308 16.37 -6.84 0.15
CA VAL A 308 16.12 -7.84 1.22
C VAL A 308 16.22 -7.21 2.61
N GLU A 309 17.25 -6.40 2.86
CA GLU A 309 17.42 -5.66 4.13
C GLU A 309 16.17 -4.82 4.46
N PHE A 310 15.64 -4.09 3.48
CA PHE A 310 14.41 -3.32 3.68
C PHE A 310 13.20 -4.21 4.00
N ASN A 311 12.93 -5.21 3.17
CA ASN A 311 11.73 -6.03 3.30
C ASN A 311 11.68 -6.82 4.61
N LEU A 312 12.82 -7.31 5.09
CA LEU A 312 12.86 -8.12 6.32
C LEU A 312 12.92 -7.28 7.61
N VAL A 313 13.44 -6.05 7.55
CA VAL A 313 13.67 -5.22 8.75
C VAL A 313 12.61 -4.13 8.92
N TYR A 314 12.18 -3.49 7.83
CA TYR A 314 11.38 -2.25 7.88
C TYR A 314 10.00 -2.36 7.24
N ASP A 315 9.82 -3.25 6.26
CA ASP A 315 8.53 -3.32 5.57
C ASP A 315 7.40 -3.79 6.49
N ARG A 316 6.42 -2.90 6.70
CA ARG A 316 5.27 -3.14 7.57
C ARG A 316 4.42 -4.29 7.05
N GLY A 317 4.24 -4.39 5.73
CA GLY A 317 3.43 -5.44 5.10
C GLY A 317 4.01 -6.83 5.33
N THR A 318 5.31 -6.99 5.06
CA THR A 318 6.04 -8.24 5.30
C THR A 318 6.02 -8.62 6.79
N THR A 319 6.37 -7.68 7.68
CA THR A 319 6.39 -7.93 9.12
C THR A 319 5.02 -8.34 9.65
N PHE A 320 3.95 -7.64 9.24
CA PHE A 320 2.59 -7.95 9.63
C PHE A 320 2.17 -9.34 9.14
N GLY A 321 2.40 -9.66 7.86
CA GLY A 321 2.04 -10.95 7.28
C GLY A 321 2.73 -12.12 7.99
N LEU A 322 4.02 -11.99 8.31
CA LEU A 322 4.78 -13.02 9.02
C LEU A 322 4.29 -13.22 10.46
N LYS A 323 3.95 -12.13 11.18
CA LYS A 323 3.48 -12.20 12.57
C LYS A 323 2.04 -12.69 12.72
N THR A 324 1.19 -12.43 11.73
CA THR A 324 -0.26 -12.73 11.80
C THR A 324 -0.66 -14.07 11.17
N GLY A 325 0.34 -14.91 10.84
CA GLY A 325 0.09 -16.22 10.23
C GLY A 325 -0.42 -16.13 8.79
N GLY A 326 0.00 -15.12 8.04
CA GLY A 326 -0.25 -15.05 6.59
C GLY A 326 0.46 -16.18 5.85
N ARG A 327 0.09 -16.41 4.59
CA ARG A 327 0.74 -17.43 3.75
C ARG A 327 2.18 -17.01 3.45
N ILE A 328 3.13 -17.63 4.15
CA ILE A 328 4.56 -17.27 4.15
C ILE A 328 5.13 -17.20 2.72
N GLU A 329 4.88 -18.22 1.90
CA GLU A 329 5.35 -18.27 0.52
C GLU A 329 4.78 -17.14 -0.38
N SER A 330 3.59 -16.61 -0.06
CA SER A 330 3.03 -15.45 -0.77
C SER A 330 3.70 -14.15 -0.32
N ILE A 331 4.08 -14.05 0.96
CA ILE A 331 4.73 -12.87 1.54
C ILE A 331 6.19 -12.77 1.03
N LEU A 332 6.91 -13.88 1.07
CA LEU A 332 8.34 -13.94 0.70
C LEU A 332 8.58 -14.00 -0.81
N VAL A 333 7.53 -13.97 -1.64
CA VAL A 333 7.68 -13.80 -3.10
C VAL A 333 8.41 -12.51 -3.45
N SER A 334 8.35 -11.50 -2.57
CA SER A 334 9.02 -10.22 -2.69
C SER A 334 10.54 -10.31 -2.62
N LEU A 335 11.10 -11.41 -2.13
CA LEU A 335 12.55 -11.60 -2.07
C LEU A 335 13.06 -12.05 -3.45
N PRO A 336 14.19 -11.49 -3.93
CA PRO A 336 14.80 -11.92 -5.19
C PRO A 336 15.29 -13.37 -5.11
N LEU A 337 15.50 -14.00 -6.26
CA LEU A 337 16.04 -15.37 -6.32
C LEU A 337 17.48 -15.41 -5.76
N SER A 338 18.24 -14.34 -5.99
CA SER A 338 19.62 -14.19 -5.54
C SER A 338 19.86 -12.77 -4.99
N ALA A 339 20.71 -12.68 -3.97
CA ALA A 339 21.22 -11.44 -3.40
C ALA A 339 22.65 -11.67 -2.86
N ARG A 340 23.43 -10.60 -2.69
CA ARG A 340 24.81 -10.65 -2.21
C ARG A 340 25.05 -9.60 -1.13
N TRP A 341 25.92 -9.93 -0.19
CA TRP A 341 26.47 -9.02 0.81
C TRP A 341 27.99 -9.11 0.80
N GLU A 342 28.63 -7.96 0.79
CA GLU A 342 30.09 -7.84 0.87
C GLU A 342 30.47 -6.93 2.02
N TYR A 343 31.56 -7.28 2.69
CA TYR A 343 32.07 -6.51 3.82
C TYR A 343 32.65 -5.18 3.33
N ASP A 344 32.15 -4.07 3.88
CA ASP A 344 32.56 -2.68 3.61
C ASP A 344 32.69 -2.30 2.12
N HIS A 345 31.93 -2.93 1.23
CA HIS A 345 31.93 -2.59 -0.19
C HIS A 345 31.39 -1.16 -0.40
N LYS A 346 32.17 -0.34 -1.12
CA LYS A 346 31.79 1.01 -1.55
C LYS A 346 32.15 1.17 -3.03
N PRO A 347 31.20 1.56 -3.90
CA PRO A 347 31.53 1.87 -5.29
C PRO A 347 32.45 3.10 -5.35
N GLU A 348 33.34 3.12 -6.33
CA GLU A 348 34.26 4.25 -6.56
C GLU A 348 33.49 5.50 -6.99
N GLU A 349 33.84 6.67 -6.45
CA GLU A 349 33.16 7.92 -6.79
C GLU A 349 33.23 8.23 -8.29
N GLY A 350 32.13 8.72 -8.86
CA GLY A 350 32.02 9.01 -10.29
C GLY A 350 31.65 7.82 -11.19
N THR A 351 31.68 6.58 -10.68
CA THR A 351 31.17 5.39 -11.39
C THR A 351 29.63 5.41 -11.50
N GLU A 352 29.08 4.59 -12.40
CA GLU A 352 27.61 4.47 -12.53
C GLU A 352 26.96 3.87 -11.28
N GLU A 353 27.66 2.95 -10.60
CA GLU A 353 27.26 2.38 -9.33
C GLU A 353 27.21 3.44 -8.22
N TRP A 354 28.20 4.35 -8.20
CA TRP A 354 28.19 5.47 -7.26
C TRP A 354 27.07 6.47 -7.56
N LYS A 355 26.78 6.76 -8.84
CA LYS A 355 25.65 7.64 -9.21
C LYS A 355 24.32 7.12 -8.67
N LEU A 356 24.09 5.81 -8.71
CA LEU A 356 22.91 5.21 -8.08
C LEU A 356 22.95 5.42 -6.56
N LEU A 357 24.08 5.10 -5.92
CA LEU A 357 24.19 5.22 -4.47
C LEU A 357 23.96 6.65 -4.00
N ASP A 358 24.54 7.65 -4.67
CA ASP A 358 24.31 9.07 -4.41
C ASP A 358 22.82 9.43 -4.50
N ALA A 359 22.12 8.98 -5.55
CA ALA A 359 20.69 9.25 -5.68
C ALA A 359 19.83 8.55 -4.61
N CYS A 360 20.27 7.41 -4.08
CA CYS A 360 19.63 6.75 -2.95
C CYS A 360 19.92 7.45 -1.61
N ILE A 361 21.08 8.09 -1.44
CA ILE A 361 21.42 8.88 -0.24
C ILE A 361 20.77 10.26 -0.30
N ASN A 362 20.69 10.84 -1.50
CA ASN A 362 20.22 12.19 -1.76
C ASN A 362 19.06 12.13 -2.77
N PRO A 363 17.80 11.92 -2.31
CA PRO A 363 16.64 11.81 -3.20
C PRO A 363 16.49 13.07 -4.04
N LYS A 364 16.24 12.88 -5.34
CA LYS A 364 16.17 13.95 -6.33
C LYS A 364 14.72 14.17 -6.77
N GLU A 365 14.43 15.37 -7.25
CA GLU A 365 13.25 15.62 -8.07
C GLU A 365 13.57 15.22 -9.51
N TRP A 366 12.79 14.31 -10.07
CA TRP A 366 13.06 13.70 -11.38
C TRP A 366 12.35 14.40 -12.53
N ILE A 367 11.26 15.13 -12.25
CA ILE A 367 10.39 15.80 -13.22
C ILE A 367 9.98 17.20 -12.75
#